data_AF-A0A917VML4-F1
#
_entry.id   AF-A0A917VML4-F1
#
_cell.length_a   1.000
_cell.length_b   1.000
_cell.length_c   1.000
_cell.angle_alpha   90.00
_cell.angle_beta   90.00
_cell.angle_gamma   90.00
#
_symmetry.space_group_name_H-M   'P 1'
#
loop_
_entity.id
_entity.type
_entity.pdbx_description
1 polymer ?
#
loop_
_entity_poly.entity_id
_entity_poly.type
_entity_poly.pdbx_seq_one_letter_code
_entity_poly.pdbx_strand_id
1 'polypeptide(L)'
;MTNEHDGCRVSIDGVAPAVVVLLREAAEIAASHGRRRIGFDDLHAALITHDDVAPLWWPRPEGPDYSRHPDSSRIMYTESDGETKPLDHGILHDDLRGETEPLTFDRYRDLVLHWVPGPAPDEPGPASPATVTYEVTGPHAEDFRRMIEQQETHQS
;
A
#
# COMPACT_ATOMS: atom_id res chain seq x y z
N MET A 1 -30.63 21.49 22.87
CA MET A 1 -29.86 20.24 22.96
C MET A 1 -28.75 20.33 21.94
N THR A 2 -27.56 20.75 22.36
CA THR A 2 -26.36 20.71 21.52
C THR A 2 -26.09 19.24 21.22
N ASN A 3 -26.13 18.91 19.93
CA ASN A 3 -25.94 17.55 19.46
C ASN A 3 -24.42 17.29 19.60
N GLU A 4 -24.02 16.67 20.71
CA GLU A 4 -22.62 16.40 21.01
C GLU A 4 -22.15 15.30 20.06
N HIS A 5 -21.38 15.69 19.04
CA HIS A 5 -20.82 14.76 18.06
C HIS A 5 -19.37 14.46 18.43
N ASP A 6 -18.99 13.19 18.36
CA ASP A 6 -17.59 12.79 18.40
C ASP A 6 -16.91 13.19 17.08
N GLY A 7 -15.69 13.72 17.19
CA GLY A 7 -14.87 14.13 16.07
C GLY A 7 -13.46 13.55 16.17
N CYS A 8 -12.93 13.05 15.05
CA CYS A 8 -11.56 12.59 14.94
C CYS A 8 -10.90 13.27 13.73
N ARG A 9 -9.74 13.88 13.95
CA ARG A 9 -8.91 14.47 12.90
C ARG A 9 -7.55 13.79 12.92
N VAL A 10 -7.14 13.22 11.81
CA VAL A 10 -5.81 12.63 11.62
C VAL A 10 -5.02 13.51 10.67
N SER A 11 -3.79 13.84 11.04
CA SER A 11 -2.83 14.57 10.21
C SER A 11 -1.63 13.67 9.96
N ILE A 12 -1.28 13.52 8.68
CA ILE A 12 -0.16 12.69 8.24
C ILE A 12 0.84 13.60 7.52
N ASP A 13 2.08 13.61 7.99
CA ASP A 13 3.18 14.36 7.39
C ASP A 13 4.21 13.39 6.83
N GLY A 14 4.95 13.81 5.80
CA GLY A 14 6.03 13.02 5.24
C GLY A 14 5.59 11.74 4.51
N VAL A 15 4.38 11.70 3.94
CA VAL A 15 3.91 10.56 3.12
C VAL A 15 3.96 10.82 1.62
N ALA A 16 4.17 9.75 0.86
CA ALA A 16 4.15 9.81 -0.60
C ALA A 16 2.76 10.23 -1.12
N PRO A 17 2.67 11.01 -2.21
CA PRO A 17 1.39 11.40 -2.81
C PRO A 17 0.44 10.23 -3.12
N ALA A 18 0.99 9.07 -3.49
CA ALA A 18 0.23 7.85 -3.73
C ALA A 18 -0.58 7.40 -2.50
N VAL A 19 -0.04 7.55 -1.28
CA VAL A 19 -0.76 7.22 -0.04
C VAL A 19 -1.95 8.16 0.16
N VAL A 20 -1.81 9.44 -0.19
CA VAL A 20 -2.91 10.42 -0.09
C VAL A 20 -4.04 10.05 -1.04
N VAL A 21 -3.71 9.62 -2.27
CA VAL A 21 -4.70 9.15 -3.24
C VAL A 21 -5.40 7.88 -2.73
N LEU A 22 -4.64 6.89 -2.26
CA LEU A 22 -5.19 5.65 -1.70
C LEU A 22 -6.18 5.91 -0.55
N LEU A 23 -5.83 6.81 0.37
CA LEU A 23 -6.70 7.15 1.50
C LEU A 23 -8.00 7.83 1.05
N ARG A 24 -7.96 8.63 -0.02
CA ARG A 24 -9.17 9.26 -0.60
C ARG A 24 -10.09 8.21 -1.20
N GLU A 25 -9.56 7.28 -1.97
CA GLU A 25 -10.35 6.20 -2.56
C GLU A 25 -10.95 5.28 -1.50
N ALA A 26 -10.18 4.91 -0.48
CA ALA A 26 -10.67 4.12 0.64
C ALA A 26 -11.82 4.86 1.36
N ALA A 27 -11.76 6.18 1.50
CA ALA A 27 -12.85 6.99 2.06
C ALA A 27 -14.10 6.97 1.17
N GLU A 28 -13.94 7.06 -0.16
CA GLU A 28 -15.04 6.97 -1.12
C GLU A 28 -15.71 5.59 -1.09
N ILE A 29 -14.92 4.50 -1.04
CA ILE A 29 -15.42 3.13 -0.91
C ILE A 29 -16.18 2.97 0.40
N ALA A 30 -15.64 3.44 1.53
CA ALA A 30 -16.31 3.39 2.82
C ALA A 30 -17.66 4.13 2.78
N ALA A 31 -17.67 5.34 2.22
CA ALA A 31 -18.87 6.17 2.09
C ALA A 31 -19.94 5.51 1.19
N SER A 32 -19.52 4.88 0.09
CA SER A 32 -20.44 4.16 -0.81
C SER A 32 -21.17 3.00 -0.12
N HIS A 33 -20.54 2.41 0.90
CA HIS A 33 -21.11 1.36 1.74
C HIS A 33 -21.84 1.90 2.99
N GLY A 34 -22.06 3.22 3.09
CA GLY A 34 -22.75 3.85 4.22
C GLY A 34 -21.93 3.88 5.51
N ARG A 35 -20.62 3.59 5.44
CA ARG A 35 -19.72 3.64 6.60
C ARG A 35 -19.22 5.06 6.82
N ARG A 36 -19.00 5.40 8.10
CA ARG A 36 -18.46 6.70 8.53
C ARG A 36 -16.99 6.62 8.94
N ARG A 37 -16.33 5.49 8.67
CA ARG A 37 -14.94 5.21 9.00
C ARG A 37 -14.31 4.36 7.90
N ILE A 38 -13.02 4.58 7.66
CA ILE A 38 -12.20 3.74 6.80
C ILE A 38 -11.78 2.51 7.62
N GLY A 39 -12.10 1.31 7.13
CA GLY A 39 -11.59 0.05 7.67
C GLY A 39 -10.48 -0.55 6.82
N PHE A 40 -9.86 -1.63 7.30
CA PHE A 40 -8.85 -2.38 6.53
C PHE A 40 -9.38 -2.85 5.17
N ASP A 41 -10.65 -3.29 5.13
CA ASP A 41 -11.28 -3.74 3.88
C ASP A 41 -11.39 -2.61 2.84
N ASP A 42 -11.61 -1.37 3.28
CA ASP A 42 -11.67 -0.21 2.38
C ASP A 42 -10.30 0.12 1.79
N LEU A 43 -9.25 0.04 2.62
CA LEU A 43 -7.87 0.24 2.17
C LEU A 43 -7.44 -0.86 1.20
N HIS A 44 -7.77 -2.11 1.47
CA HIS A 44 -7.49 -3.22 0.56
C HIS A 44 -8.26 -3.08 -0.75
N ALA A 45 -9.54 -2.71 -0.69
CA ALA A 45 -10.35 -2.48 -1.89
C ALA A 45 -9.79 -1.31 -2.73
N ALA A 46 -9.37 -0.22 -2.10
CA ALA A 46 -8.72 0.91 -2.77
C ALA A 46 -7.39 0.47 -3.42
N LEU A 47 -6.60 -0.35 -2.73
CA LEU A 47 -5.31 -0.82 -3.23
C LEU A 47 -5.45 -1.65 -4.52
N ILE A 48 -6.49 -2.47 -4.62
CA ILE A 48 -6.71 -3.36 -5.77
C ILE A 48 -7.55 -2.72 -6.89
N THR A 49 -8.22 -1.60 -6.63
CA THR A 49 -9.02 -0.89 -7.65
C THR A 49 -8.19 0.04 -8.52
N HIS A 50 -6.95 0.33 -8.12
CA HIS A 50 -6.09 1.30 -8.78
C HIS A 50 -5.50 0.83 -10.11
N ASP A 51 -5.46 -0.48 -10.36
CA ASP A 51 -4.81 -1.05 -11.54
C ASP A 51 -5.70 -2.12 -12.21
N ASP A 52 -6.16 -1.83 -13.43
CA ASP A 52 -6.79 -2.81 -14.32
C ASP A 52 -5.80 -3.89 -14.80
N VAL A 53 -4.50 -3.67 -14.56
CA VAL A 53 -3.41 -4.54 -15.01
C VAL A 53 -2.50 -4.84 -13.84
N ALA A 54 -2.36 -6.12 -13.52
CA ALA A 54 -1.45 -6.54 -12.48
C ALA A 54 -0.02 -6.03 -12.77
N PRO A 55 0.71 -5.55 -11.76
CA PRO A 55 2.04 -5.00 -11.96
C PRO A 55 2.99 -6.03 -12.59
N LEU A 56 4.07 -5.55 -13.22
CA LEU A 56 5.04 -6.42 -13.91
C LEU A 56 5.56 -7.53 -12.99
N TRP A 57 5.73 -7.21 -11.72
CA TRP A 57 6.20 -8.12 -10.68
C TRP A 57 5.22 -9.16 -10.17
N TRP A 58 3.96 -9.08 -10.61
CA TRP A 58 2.98 -10.09 -10.23
C TRP A 58 3.28 -11.43 -10.92
N PRO A 59 3.18 -12.58 -10.21
CA PRO A 59 3.46 -13.88 -10.80
C PRO A 59 2.54 -14.19 -11.98
N ARG A 60 3.14 -14.65 -13.08
CA ARG A 60 2.46 -15.14 -14.28
C ARG A 60 2.98 -16.57 -14.55
N PRO A 61 2.13 -17.61 -14.59
CA PRO A 61 2.59 -19.01 -14.68
C PRO A 61 3.53 -19.33 -15.85
N GLU A 62 3.44 -18.57 -16.95
CA GLU A 62 4.26 -18.75 -18.15
C GLU A 62 5.22 -17.57 -18.42
N GLY A 63 5.26 -16.59 -17.50
CA GLY A 63 6.09 -15.39 -17.63
C GLY A 63 7.40 -15.50 -16.85
N PRO A 64 8.38 -14.64 -17.17
CA PRO A 64 9.60 -14.54 -16.36
C PRO A 64 9.29 -13.97 -14.97
N ASP A 65 10.07 -14.39 -13.98
CA ASP A 65 9.99 -13.86 -12.63
C ASP A 65 10.73 -12.53 -12.56
N TYR A 66 10.02 -11.47 -12.19
CA TYR A 66 10.63 -10.16 -11.99
C TYR A 66 10.97 -9.95 -10.52
N SER A 67 12.09 -9.29 -10.27
CA SER A 67 12.50 -8.79 -8.95
C SER A 67 13.05 -7.37 -9.03
N ARG A 68 13.17 -6.69 -7.89
CA ARG A 68 13.91 -5.43 -7.78
C ARG A 68 15.36 -5.75 -7.38
N HIS A 69 16.32 -5.05 -7.99
CA HIS A 69 17.71 -5.16 -7.55
C HIS A 69 17.83 -4.72 -6.08
N PRO A 70 18.56 -5.45 -5.21
CA PRO A 70 18.61 -5.14 -3.78
C PRO A 70 19.22 -3.76 -3.48
N ASP A 71 20.21 -3.34 -4.26
CA ASP A 71 20.92 -2.06 -4.06
C ASP A 71 20.55 -0.96 -5.08
N SER A 72 19.52 -1.15 -5.92
CA SER A 72 19.15 -0.12 -6.90
C SER A 72 17.69 -0.18 -7.31
N SER A 73 17.16 0.89 -7.90
CA SER A 73 15.80 0.92 -8.47
C SER A 73 15.64 0.12 -9.76
N ARG A 74 16.65 -0.64 -10.21
CA ARG A 74 16.58 -1.42 -11.45
C ARG A 74 15.70 -2.66 -11.27
N ILE A 75 14.85 -2.92 -12.24
CA ILE A 75 14.10 -4.17 -12.36
C ILE A 75 15.02 -5.24 -12.94
N MET A 76 14.95 -6.43 -12.37
CA MET A 76 15.64 -7.63 -12.82
C MET A 76 14.59 -8.65 -13.26
N TYR A 77 14.92 -9.47 -14.25
CA TYR A 77 14.10 -10.63 -14.63
C TYR A 77 14.95 -11.89 -14.62
N THR A 78 14.35 -13.01 -14.22
CA THR A 78 14.96 -14.33 -14.26
C THR A 78 14.35 -15.12 -15.39
N GLU A 79 15.20 -15.50 -16.34
CA GLU A 79 14.80 -16.37 -17.45
C GLU A 79 14.60 -17.82 -16.98
N SER A 80 13.95 -18.63 -17.80
CA SER A 80 13.72 -20.06 -17.56
C SER A 80 15.01 -20.88 -17.31
N ASP A 81 16.17 -20.34 -17.70
CA ASP A 81 17.49 -20.93 -17.46
C ASP A 81 18.08 -20.59 -16.07
N GLY A 82 17.39 -19.77 -15.28
CA GLY A 82 17.79 -19.32 -13.96
C GLY A 82 18.76 -18.13 -13.97
N GLU A 83 19.09 -17.56 -15.13
CA GLU A 83 19.94 -16.37 -15.23
C GLU A 83 19.12 -15.10 -14.94
N THR A 84 19.60 -14.28 -14.00
CA THR A 84 18.98 -13.00 -13.64
C THR A 84 19.68 -11.83 -14.34
N LYS A 85 18.94 -11.07 -15.14
CA LYS A 85 19.46 -9.94 -15.94
C LYS A 85 18.69 -8.65 -15.67
N PRO A 86 19.32 -7.47 -15.81
CA PRO A 86 18.60 -6.21 -15.72
C PRO A 86 17.62 -6.07 -16.88
N LEU A 87 16.42 -5.57 -16.59
CA LEU A 87 15.44 -5.22 -17.62
C LEU A 87 15.87 -3.92 -18.31
N ASP A 88 16.20 -3.99 -19.60
CA ASP A 88 16.47 -2.80 -20.41
C ASP A 88 15.18 -2.05 -20.72
N HIS A 89 15.28 -0.72 -20.91
CA HIS A 89 14.18 0.27 -21.02
C HIS A 89 13.11 0.05 -22.12
N GLY A 90 13.05 -1.11 -22.77
CA GLY A 90 12.24 -1.38 -23.95
C GLY A 90 11.06 -2.33 -23.78
N ILE A 91 10.83 -2.94 -22.61
CA ILE A 91 9.79 -3.96 -22.46
C ILE A 91 8.86 -3.62 -21.31
N LEU A 92 7.68 -3.06 -21.63
CA LEU A 92 6.68 -2.72 -20.60
C LEU A 92 5.23 -3.02 -20.99
N HIS A 93 4.90 -3.38 -22.23
CA HIS A 93 3.50 -3.60 -22.60
C HIS A 93 3.12 -5.06 -22.87
N ASP A 94 3.99 -5.87 -23.47
CA ASP A 94 3.67 -7.27 -23.74
C ASP A 94 3.82 -8.14 -22.48
N ASP A 95 4.81 -7.87 -21.63
CA ASP A 95 5.03 -8.63 -20.39
C ASP A 95 4.01 -8.33 -19.27
N LEU A 96 3.27 -7.23 -19.40
CA LEU A 96 2.14 -6.94 -18.54
C LEU A 96 0.89 -7.76 -18.91
N ARG A 97 0.86 -8.35 -20.12
CA ARG A 97 -0.26 -9.17 -20.60
C ARG A 97 -0.10 -10.62 -20.13
N GLY A 98 -1.22 -11.25 -19.80
CA GLY A 98 -1.26 -12.65 -19.38
C GLY A 98 -2.20 -12.87 -18.20
N GLU A 99 -2.57 -14.13 -17.99
CA GLU A 99 -3.33 -14.52 -16.80
C GLU A 99 -2.42 -14.48 -15.56
N THR A 100 -2.87 -13.81 -14.51
CA THR A 100 -2.25 -13.86 -13.20
C THR A 100 -2.87 -14.96 -12.36
N GLU A 101 -2.08 -15.50 -11.44
CA GLU A 101 -2.61 -16.42 -10.44
C GLU A 101 -3.04 -15.67 -9.17
N PRO A 102 -4.18 -16.09 -8.54
CA PRO A 102 -4.53 -15.64 -7.20
C PRO A 102 -3.48 -16.12 -6.20
N LEU A 103 -2.88 -15.19 -5.46
CA LEU A 103 -1.92 -15.50 -4.40
C LEU A 103 -2.62 -15.73 -3.07
N THR A 104 -2.06 -16.63 -2.25
CA THR A 104 -2.39 -16.65 -0.82
C THR A 104 -1.88 -15.37 -0.15
N PHE A 105 -2.48 -14.97 0.97
CA PHE A 105 -2.05 -13.76 1.69
C PHE A 105 -0.57 -13.79 2.08
N ASP A 106 -0.08 -14.92 2.60
CA ASP A 106 1.33 -15.07 2.97
C ASP A 106 2.25 -14.92 1.74
N ARG A 107 1.86 -15.51 0.60
CA ARG A 107 2.65 -15.40 -0.63
C ARG A 107 2.64 -13.97 -1.18
N TYR A 108 1.52 -13.27 -1.11
CA TYR A 108 1.41 -11.86 -1.47
C TYR A 108 2.31 -10.99 -0.56
N ARG A 109 2.23 -11.18 0.76
CA ARG A 109 3.06 -10.44 1.72
C ARG A 109 4.56 -10.65 1.44
N ASP A 110 4.99 -11.90 1.30
CA ASP A 110 6.40 -12.22 1.07
C ASP A 110 6.88 -11.63 -0.27
N LEU A 111 6.04 -11.66 -1.31
CA LEU A 111 6.34 -11.06 -2.61
C LEU A 111 6.48 -9.54 -2.52
N VAL A 112 5.54 -8.85 -1.85
CA VAL A 112 5.59 -7.40 -1.67
C VAL A 112 6.82 -7.01 -0.84
N LEU A 113 7.11 -7.71 0.25
CA LEU A 113 8.29 -7.43 1.08
C LEU A 113 9.60 -7.67 0.33
N HIS A 114 9.63 -8.65 -0.58
CA HIS A 114 10.78 -8.89 -1.46
C HIS A 114 10.97 -7.77 -2.49
N TRP A 115 9.87 -7.14 -2.94
CA TRP A 115 9.88 -6.04 -3.91
C TRP A 115 10.11 -4.65 -3.32
N VAL A 116 9.86 -4.49 -2.01
CA VAL A 116 10.12 -3.27 -1.26
C VAL A 116 11.34 -3.42 -0.32
N PRO A 117 12.56 -3.68 -0.83
CA PRO A 117 13.77 -3.53 -0.01
C PRO A 117 14.43 -2.17 -0.27
N GLY A 118 14.91 -1.54 0.80
CA GLY A 118 15.82 -0.39 0.76
C GLY A 118 15.17 0.98 0.93
N PRO A 119 15.97 2.02 1.24
CA PRO A 119 15.50 3.38 1.46
C PRO A 119 14.74 3.91 0.24
N ALA A 120 13.83 4.85 0.47
CA ALA A 120 13.06 5.51 -0.59
C ALA A 120 14.02 6.02 -1.69
N PRO A 121 13.68 5.85 -2.98
CA PRO A 121 14.50 6.34 -4.08
C PRO A 121 14.78 7.85 -3.95
N ASP A 122 15.90 8.33 -4.51
CA ASP A 122 16.32 9.75 -4.56
C ASP A 122 15.34 10.67 -5.36
N GLU A 123 14.17 10.15 -5.74
CA GLU A 123 13.04 10.94 -6.21
C GLU A 123 12.64 11.99 -5.14
N PRO A 124 11.88 13.04 -5.50
CA PRO A 124 11.37 14.00 -4.51
C PRO A 124 10.31 13.33 -3.62
N GLY A 125 10.77 12.46 -2.73
CA GLY A 125 10.06 11.94 -1.59
C GLY A 125 10.23 12.90 -0.41
N PRO A 126 9.33 12.81 0.58
CA PRO A 126 9.43 13.63 1.77
C PRO A 126 10.77 13.41 2.47
N ALA A 127 11.49 14.50 2.76
CA ALA A 127 12.83 14.50 3.34
C ALA A 127 12.88 14.06 4.82
N SER A 128 11.75 13.62 5.39
CA SER A 128 11.62 13.23 6.79
C SER A 128 10.73 11.99 6.90
N PRO A 129 10.94 11.15 7.93
CA PRO A 129 10.09 9.99 8.17
C PRO A 129 8.61 10.37 8.25
N ALA A 130 7.74 9.49 7.75
CA ALA A 130 6.31 9.69 7.87
C ALA A 130 5.90 9.76 9.34
N THR A 131 5.08 10.75 9.70
CA THR A 131 4.52 10.88 11.05
C THR A 131 3.00 10.94 10.97
N VAL A 132 2.34 10.30 11.94
CA VAL A 132 0.89 10.31 12.08
C VAL A 132 0.56 10.93 13.42
N THR A 133 -0.29 11.96 13.42
CA THR A 133 -0.83 12.59 14.62
C THR A 133 -2.34 12.61 14.54
N TYR A 134 -3.02 12.61 15.68
CA TYR A 134 -4.47 12.62 15.72
C TYR A 134 -5.03 13.44 16.88
N GLU A 135 -6.20 14.02 16.68
CA GLU A 135 -6.98 14.74 17.67
C GLU A 135 -8.37 14.11 17.75
N VAL A 136 -8.79 13.73 18.97
CA VAL A 136 -10.15 13.24 19.24
C VAL A 136 -10.86 14.19 20.18
N THR A 137 -12.11 14.50 19.84
CA THR A 137 -13.01 15.41 20.57
C THR A 137 -14.38 14.76 20.74
N GLY A 138 -15.13 15.18 21.76
CA GLY A 138 -16.49 14.68 22.03
C GLY A 138 -16.60 13.82 23.30
N PRO A 139 -17.83 13.41 23.66
CA PRO A 139 -18.12 12.70 24.90
C PRO A 139 -17.40 11.36 25.05
N HIS A 140 -17.00 10.71 23.94
CA HIS A 140 -16.34 9.41 23.96
C HIS A 140 -14.83 9.49 23.62
N ALA A 141 -14.24 10.68 23.64
CA ALA A 141 -12.85 10.89 23.18
C ALA A 141 -11.83 9.99 23.91
N GLU A 142 -11.96 9.81 25.22
CA GLU A 142 -11.03 8.97 26.00
C GLU A 142 -11.12 7.48 25.68
N ASP A 143 -12.31 7.00 25.30
CA ASP A 143 -12.48 5.61 24.92
C ASP A 143 -11.86 5.36 23.53
N PHE A 144 -12.03 6.31 22.60
CA PHE A 144 -11.37 6.27 21.30
C PHE A 144 -9.83 6.33 21.41
N ARG A 145 -9.26 7.18 22.29
CA ARG A 145 -7.81 7.21 22.50
C ARG A 145 -7.28 5.88 23.00
N ARG A 146 -7.95 5.28 24.00
CA ARG A 146 -7.59 3.96 24.52
C ARG A 146 -7.64 2.86 23.45
N MET A 147 -8.62 2.91 22.55
CA MET A 147 -8.67 1.95 21.43
C MET A 147 -7.48 2.08 20.48
N ILE A 148 -7.05 3.32 20.18
CA ILE A 148 -5.89 3.58 19.30
C ILE A 148 -4.60 3.07 19.97
N GLU A 149 -4.36 3.45 21.23
CA GLU A 149 -3.14 3.10 21.98
C GLU A 149 -3.00 1.58 22.21
N GLN A 150 -4.12 0.87 22.39
CA GLN A 150 -4.11 -0.60 22.52
C GLN A 150 -3.69 -1.31 21.24
N GLN A 151 -3.98 -0.73 20.07
CA GLN A 151 -3.56 -1.29 18.78
C GLN A 151 -2.07 -1.09 18.52
N GLU A 152 -1.50 0.04 18.95
CA GLU A 152 -0.05 0.30 18.84
C GLU A 152 0.78 -0.67 19.69
N THR A 153 0.28 -1.03 20.87
CA THR A 153 0.99 -1.93 21.81
C THR A 153 1.11 -3.37 21.30
N HIS A 154 0.23 -3.81 20.38
CA HIS A 154 0.28 -5.15 19.80
C HIS A 154 1.17 -5.25 18.55
N GLN A 155 1.72 -4.14 18.06
CA GLN A 155 2.61 -4.11 16.90
C GLN A 155 4.10 -3.92 17.25
N SER A 156 4.46 -3.85 18.54
CA SER A 156 5.85 -3.76 19.03
C SER A 156 6.41 -5.10 19.52
#